data_AF-A0A928V9C9-F1
#
_entry.id   AF-A0A928V9C9-F1
#
_cell.length_a   1.000
_cell.length_b   1.000
_cell.length_c   1.000
_cell.angle_alpha   90.00
_cell.angle_beta   90.00
_cell.angle_gamma   90.00
#
_symmetry.space_group_name_H-M   'P 1'
#
loop_
_entity.id
_entity.type
_entity.pdbx_description
1 polymer ?
#
loop_
_entity_poly.entity_id
_entity_poly.type
_entity_poly.pdbx_seq_one_letter_code
_entity_poly.pdbx_strand_id
1 'polypeptide(L)'
;MLLKMPWRTLMCATLVCVGAFAHAAPLLNGISVHQELGNEQFIGALYSETLSDNADTLVSSAVAKRMELKVVAADGLAVRRFSRMWIEGMAINNNSNILTAQADNMVRFDGLFKGRLQKNDHIVVSMTPGEGVSITINDVLLDNIADDQFFQLLLSTWIGRVPLSSTYKADLLKMGDVASNLRNRYDAIRPDPSRNREIAAWHTPEPVSSSSSSSAAAIVARSSAAPLPPARVELPALAAQPTPAVSSQASSAVPPAPPAMAVASAAAVEEEDDDLQPALTTESLLARQFYVSDMLKKIRSSVRYPRRAQERNQEGGVRIAITVDQQGSIRSMSWIEESRYDLLNKEAWEAVQRAAPFPAIPSSMNVQSFEFSAPITFEMRR
;
A
#
# COMPACT_ATOMS: atom_id res chain seq x y z
N MET A 1 50.31 70.61 24.44
CA MET A 1 50.76 69.63 23.42
C MET A 1 50.07 68.29 23.67
N LEU A 2 49.51 67.71 22.61
CA LEU A 2 49.24 66.28 22.37
C LEU A 2 48.57 65.42 23.49
N LEU A 3 47.27 65.31 23.30
CA LEU A 3 46.33 64.26 23.69
C LEU A 3 46.91 62.85 23.92
N LYS A 4 46.52 62.19 25.02
CA LYS A 4 46.71 60.73 25.21
C LYS A 4 45.56 59.97 24.54
N MET A 5 45.85 59.11 23.57
CA MET A 5 44.91 58.10 23.06
C MET A 5 44.98 56.81 23.91
N PRO A 6 43.85 56.25 24.37
CA PRO A 6 43.78 54.87 24.81
C PRO A 6 43.45 53.94 23.63
N TRP A 7 44.30 52.93 23.40
CA TRP A 7 44.05 51.88 22.42
C TRP A 7 42.91 50.98 22.91
N ARG A 8 41.68 51.19 22.41
CA ARG A 8 40.54 50.30 22.65
C ARG A 8 40.54 49.23 21.57
N THR A 9 40.99 48.02 21.90
CA THR A 9 40.78 46.82 21.07
C THR A 9 39.28 46.53 20.96
N LEU A 10 38.70 46.87 19.82
CA LEU A 10 37.34 46.48 19.45
C LEU A 10 37.37 45.00 19.02
N MET A 11 37.16 44.11 19.98
CA MET A 11 36.95 42.69 19.72
C MET A 11 35.53 42.51 19.16
N CYS A 12 35.39 42.63 17.85
CA CYS A 12 34.14 42.30 17.15
C CYS A 12 33.87 40.81 17.27
N ALA A 13 33.06 40.42 18.26
CA ALA A 13 32.46 39.10 18.30
C ALA A 13 31.43 39.00 17.16
N THR A 14 31.85 38.47 16.01
CA THR A 14 30.93 38.02 14.96
C THR A 14 30.12 36.86 15.50
N LEU A 15 28.93 37.18 16.04
CA LEU A 15 27.91 36.21 16.40
C LEU A 15 27.45 35.52 15.11
N VAL A 16 28.07 34.39 14.77
CA VAL A 16 27.61 33.53 13.69
C VAL A 16 26.34 32.86 14.19
N CYS A 17 25.20 33.50 13.93
CA CYS A 17 23.90 32.85 14.01
C CYS A 17 23.87 31.73 12.97
N VAL A 18 24.22 30.51 13.38
CA VAL A 18 23.80 29.30 12.68
C VAL A 18 22.29 29.24 12.82
N GLY A 19 21.59 29.88 11.88
CA GLY A 19 20.15 29.79 11.76
C GLY A 19 19.79 28.35 11.42
N ALA A 20 19.39 27.57 12.42
CA ALA A 20 18.59 26.40 12.16
C ALA A 20 17.34 26.88 11.41
N PHE A 21 17.18 26.46 10.16
CA PHE A 21 15.98 26.73 9.37
C PHE A 21 14.84 25.93 10.00
N ALA A 22 14.20 26.51 11.01
CA ALA A 22 12.99 25.98 11.61
C ALA A 22 11.86 26.05 10.58
N HIS A 23 11.71 24.98 9.82
CA HIS A 23 10.62 24.84 8.86
C HIS A 23 9.29 24.85 9.62
N ALA A 24 8.33 25.63 9.13
CA ALA A 24 7.01 25.68 9.73
C ALA A 24 6.34 24.31 9.62
N ALA A 25 5.66 23.86 10.68
CA ALA A 25 4.90 22.62 10.63
C ALA A 25 3.84 22.72 9.53
N PRO A 26 3.79 21.78 8.55
CA PRO A 26 2.94 21.93 7.38
C PRO A 26 1.45 21.90 7.77
N LEU A 27 0.67 22.78 7.16
CA LEU A 27 -0.75 22.98 7.43
C LEU A 27 -1.58 21.90 6.73
N LEU A 28 -2.71 21.50 7.33
CA LEU A 28 -3.60 20.50 6.74
C LEU A 28 -4.29 21.07 5.49
N ASN A 29 -4.02 20.47 4.32
CA ASN A 29 -4.63 20.83 3.04
C ASN A 29 -5.93 20.07 2.76
N GLY A 30 -6.01 18.80 3.14
CA GLY A 30 -7.22 18.01 2.97
C GLY A 30 -7.11 16.61 3.54
N ILE A 31 -8.25 15.95 3.72
CA ILE A 31 -8.36 14.56 4.20
C ILE A 31 -9.38 13.86 3.30
N SER A 32 -9.07 12.65 2.83
CA SER A 32 -10.03 11.82 2.09
C SER A 32 -9.92 10.33 2.45
N VAL A 33 -10.99 9.59 2.17
CA VAL A 33 -11.09 8.15 2.38
C VAL A 33 -10.84 7.46 1.05
N HIS A 34 -9.84 6.57 0.99
CA HIS A 34 -9.67 5.68 -0.14
C HIS A 34 -10.54 4.44 0.05
N GLN A 35 -11.30 4.09 -0.99
CA GLN A 35 -12.22 2.96 -1.01
C GLN A 35 -11.99 2.11 -2.26
N GLU A 36 -12.10 0.80 -2.11
CA GLU A 36 -12.06 -0.16 -3.22
C GLU A 36 -13.21 -1.16 -3.03
N LEU A 37 -14.05 -1.35 -4.05
CA LEU A 37 -15.25 -2.21 -4.00
C LEU A 37 -16.20 -1.89 -2.82
N GLY A 38 -16.31 -0.60 -2.46
CA GLY A 38 -17.10 -0.12 -1.32
C GLY A 38 -16.44 -0.29 0.06
N ASN A 39 -15.29 -0.96 0.15
CA ASN A 39 -14.56 -1.17 1.39
C ASN A 39 -13.52 -0.06 1.61
N GLU A 40 -13.58 0.64 2.74
CA GLU A 40 -12.57 1.63 3.13
C GLU A 40 -11.21 0.95 3.39
N GLN A 41 -10.18 1.39 2.68
CA GLN A 41 -8.82 0.84 2.79
C GLN A 41 -7.99 1.65 3.79
N PHE A 42 -7.90 2.96 3.57
CA PHE A 42 -7.22 3.91 4.44
C PHE A 42 -7.84 5.31 4.34
N ILE A 43 -7.56 6.17 5.32
CA ILE A 43 -7.81 7.61 5.25
C ILE A 43 -6.47 8.31 5.01
N GLY A 44 -6.37 9.07 3.93
CA GLY A 44 -5.21 9.88 3.62
C GLY A 44 -5.39 11.33 4.03
N ALA A 45 -4.31 11.99 4.48
CA ALA A 45 -4.28 13.41 4.77
C ALA A 45 -3.04 14.06 4.14
N LEU A 46 -3.25 15.16 3.43
CA LEU A 46 -2.20 15.93 2.79
C LEU A 46 -1.96 17.22 3.58
N TYR A 47 -0.71 17.46 3.94
CA TYR A 47 -0.25 18.68 4.60
C TYR A 47 0.79 19.39 3.72
N SER A 48 0.74 20.71 3.72
CA SER A 48 1.66 21.59 2.98
C SER A 48 1.86 22.89 3.76
N GLU A 49 3.07 23.42 3.76
CA GLU A 49 3.35 24.76 4.31
C GLU A 49 2.51 25.85 3.61
N THR A 50 2.33 25.73 2.29
CA THR A 50 1.42 26.57 1.50
C THR A 50 0.20 25.75 1.07
N LEU A 51 -0.99 26.16 1.51
CA LEU A 51 -2.25 25.53 1.14
C LEU A 51 -2.62 25.85 -0.32
N SER A 52 -3.19 24.88 -1.03
CA SER A 52 -3.71 25.06 -2.40
C SER A 52 -4.74 24.00 -2.78
N ASP A 53 -5.70 24.40 -3.62
CA ASP A 53 -6.61 23.51 -4.37
C ASP A 53 -6.00 23.06 -5.71
N ASN A 54 -4.89 23.64 -6.12
CA ASN A 54 -4.19 23.31 -7.35
C ASN A 54 -3.14 22.21 -7.13
N ALA A 55 -3.39 21.04 -7.71
CA ALA A 55 -2.49 19.90 -7.64
C ALA A 55 -1.07 20.19 -8.18
N ASP A 56 -0.97 20.88 -9.33
CA ASP A 56 0.33 21.14 -9.97
C ASP A 56 1.17 22.09 -9.11
N THR A 57 0.53 23.03 -8.40
CA THR A 57 1.19 23.90 -7.41
C THR A 57 1.74 23.10 -6.23
N LEU A 58 0.96 22.18 -5.65
CA LEU A 58 1.44 21.35 -4.54
C LEU A 58 2.55 20.39 -4.96
N VAL A 59 2.42 19.72 -6.12
CA VAL A 59 3.42 18.76 -6.63
C VAL A 59 4.75 19.44 -6.97
N SER A 60 4.72 20.58 -7.67
CA SER A 60 5.95 21.24 -8.14
C SER A 60 6.67 22.10 -7.10
N SER A 61 5.98 22.50 -6.02
CA SER A 61 6.55 23.35 -4.97
C SER A 61 7.72 22.70 -4.21
N ALA A 62 8.74 23.49 -3.90
CA ALA A 62 9.86 23.11 -3.03
C ALA A 62 9.65 23.58 -1.57
N VAL A 63 8.42 23.43 -1.06
CA VAL A 63 8.05 23.73 0.34
C VAL A 63 7.84 22.44 1.14
N ALA A 64 7.92 22.53 2.47
CA ALA A 64 7.69 21.39 3.36
C ALA A 64 6.28 20.80 3.15
N LYS A 65 6.22 19.48 2.94
CA LYS A 65 4.98 18.75 2.67
C LYS A 65 5.00 17.40 3.37
N ARG A 66 3.82 16.91 3.72
CA ARG A 66 3.65 15.61 4.36
C ARG A 66 2.39 14.92 3.87
N MET A 67 2.53 13.67 3.44
CA MET A 67 1.40 12.80 3.13
C MET A 67 1.31 11.74 4.24
N GLU A 68 0.14 11.64 4.84
CA GLU A 68 -0.17 10.65 5.87
C GLU A 68 -1.22 9.67 5.35
N LEU A 69 -1.10 8.39 5.67
CA LEU A 69 -2.07 7.35 5.35
C LEU A 69 -2.35 6.52 6.61
N LYS A 70 -3.61 6.42 7.03
CA LYS A 70 -4.03 5.63 8.19
C LYS A 70 -4.90 4.47 7.74
N VAL A 71 -4.44 3.24 7.94
CA VAL A 71 -5.15 2.02 7.51
C VAL A 71 -6.44 1.85 8.33
N VAL A 72 -7.58 1.68 7.66
CA VAL A 72 -8.88 1.45 8.31
C VAL A 72 -9.55 0.12 7.95
N ALA A 73 -9.06 -0.56 6.90
CA ALA A 73 -9.47 -1.90 6.52
C ALA A 73 -9.47 -2.84 7.74
N ALA A 74 -10.55 -3.62 7.91
CA ALA A 74 -10.71 -4.51 9.05
C ALA A 74 -9.60 -5.58 9.10
N ASP A 75 -9.34 -6.20 7.96
CA ASP A 75 -8.34 -7.26 7.76
C ASP A 75 -6.96 -6.70 7.35
N GLY A 76 -6.72 -5.41 7.62
CA GLY A 76 -5.51 -4.71 7.21
C GLY A 76 -5.36 -4.55 5.69
N LEU A 77 -4.18 -4.14 5.26
CA LEU A 77 -3.82 -3.94 3.85
C LEU A 77 -2.54 -4.73 3.53
N ALA A 78 -2.62 -5.70 2.62
CA ALA A 78 -1.46 -6.45 2.16
C ALA A 78 -0.43 -5.50 1.50
N VAL A 79 0.85 -5.62 1.86
CA VAL A 79 1.89 -4.72 1.33
C VAL A 79 1.96 -4.77 -0.20
N ARG A 80 1.79 -5.95 -0.82
CA ARG A 80 1.80 -6.09 -2.29
C ARG A 80 0.68 -5.29 -3.00
N ARG A 81 -0.48 -5.13 -2.36
CA ARG A 81 -1.58 -4.26 -2.85
C ARG A 81 -1.22 -2.78 -2.67
N PHE A 82 -0.63 -2.43 -1.52
CA PHE A 82 -0.11 -1.09 -1.26
C PHE A 82 1.00 -0.69 -2.26
N SER A 83 2.02 -1.53 -2.45
CA SER A 83 3.09 -1.41 -3.46
C SER A 83 2.55 -1.16 -4.86
N ARG A 84 1.62 -2.01 -5.30
CA ARG A 84 0.98 -1.89 -6.61
C ARG A 84 0.35 -0.51 -6.82
N MET A 85 -0.39 -0.01 -5.83
CA MET A 85 -1.13 1.24 -5.91
C MET A 85 -0.23 2.43 -6.28
N TRP A 86 0.92 2.60 -5.62
CA TRP A 86 1.83 3.70 -5.91
C TRP A 86 2.80 3.40 -7.07
N ILE A 87 3.22 2.16 -7.29
CA ILE A 87 4.01 1.79 -8.49
C ILE A 87 3.22 2.08 -9.78
N GLU A 88 1.94 1.70 -9.85
CA GLU A 88 1.04 2.05 -10.96
C GLU A 88 0.76 3.55 -10.98
N GLY A 89 0.39 4.15 -9.84
CA GLY A 89 0.10 5.59 -9.75
C GLY A 89 1.23 6.45 -10.32
N MET A 90 2.48 6.18 -9.96
CA MET A 90 3.63 6.90 -10.48
C MET A 90 3.87 6.62 -11.98
N ALA A 91 3.74 5.36 -12.43
CA ALA A 91 3.86 5.00 -13.85
C ALA A 91 2.87 5.73 -14.76
N ILE A 92 1.69 6.05 -14.22
CA ILE A 92 0.60 6.72 -14.95
C ILE A 92 0.78 8.24 -14.95
N ASN A 93 1.28 8.81 -13.85
CA ASN A 93 1.36 10.26 -13.65
C ASN A 93 2.69 10.88 -14.08
N ASN A 94 3.75 10.09 -14.27
CA ASN A 94 5.10 10.58 -14.57
C ASN A 94 5.62 10.08 -15.92
N ASN A 95 6.66 10.75 -16.43
CA ASN A 95 7.34 10.32 -17.64
C ASN A 95 8.45 9.28 -17.34
N SER A 96 8.82 8.52 -18.36
CA SER A 96 9.85 7.46 -18.29
C SER A 96 11.20 7.93 -17.74
N ASN A 97 11.58 9.19 -18.01
CA ASN A 97 12.90 9.69 -17.63
C ASN A 97 12.99 9.92 -16.12
N ILE A 98 11.94 10.51 -15.52
CA ILE A 98 11.85 10.69 -14.06
C ILE A 98 11.77 9.31 -13.37
N LEU A 99 10.95 8.39 -13.91
CA LEU A 99 10.84 7.02 -13.37
C LEU A 99 12.18 6.30 -13.41
N THR A 100 12.94 6.42 -14.50
CA THR A 100 14.28 5.82 -14.62
C THR A 100 15.28 6.45 -13.64
N ALA A 101 15.25 7.78 -13.48
CA ALA A 101 16.12 8.50 -12.55
C ALA A 101 15.82 8.20 -11.06
N GLN A 102 14.57 7.88 -10.73
CA GLN A 102 14.11 7.58 -9.37
C GLN A 102 14.04 6.07 -9.07
N ALA A 103 14.52 5.22 -9.97
CA ALA A 103 14.25 3.78 -9.90
C ALA A 103 14.79 3.11 -8.63
N ASP A 104 16.00 3.47 -8.19
CA ASP A 104 16.59 2.93 -6.96
C ASP A 104 15.89 3.48 -5.69
N ASN A 105 15.42 4.73 -5.71
CA ASN A 105 14.60 5.28 -4.63
C ASN A 105 13.24 4.58 -4.53
N MET A 106 12.63 4.21 -5.66
CA MET A 106 11.38 3.43 -5.69
C MET A 106 11.57 2.01 -5.15
N VAL A 107 12.64 1.32 -5.53
CA VAL A 107 12.99 -0.01 -4.98
C VAL A 107 13.25 0.08 -3.47
N ARG A 108 14.02 1.09 -3.05
CA ARG A 108 14.32 1.35 -1.63
C ARG A 108 13.04 1.58 -0.83
N PHE A 109 12.12 2.41 -1.33
CA PHE A 109 10.83 2.69 -0.70
C PHE A 109 9.91 1.47 -0.63
N ASP A 110 9.83 0.65 -1.70
CA ASP A 110 9.06 -0.60 -1.68
C ASP A 110 9.54 -1.55 -0.58
N GLY A 111 10.86 -1.74 -0.52
CA GLY A 111 11.51 -2.64 0.43
C GLY A 111 11.34 -2.25 1.90
N LEU A 112 10.82 -1.04 2.22
CA LEU A 112 10.57 -0.60 3.60
C LEU A 112 9.39 -1.32 4.25
N PHE A 113 8.44 -1.84 3.47
CA PHE A 113 7.21 -2.41 3.98
C PHE A 113 7.26 -3.94 3.96
N LYS A 114 6.80 -4.61 5.04
CA LYS A 114 6.81 -6.09 5.11
C LYS A 114 5.45 -6.67 5.52
N GLY A 115 5.11 -7.83 4.96
CA GLY A 115 3.89 -8.60 5.25
C GLY A 115 2.59 -7.82 5.01
N ARG A 116 1.87 -7.54 6.10
CA ARG A 116 0.56 -6.88 6.09
C ARG A 116 0.54 -5.68 7.03
N LEU A 117 0.08 -4.54 6.51
CA LEU A 117 -0.21 -3.34 7.29
C LEU A 117 -1.48 -3.59 8.10
N GLN A 118 -1.44 -3.38 9.40
CA GLN A 118 -2.57 -3.64 10.28
C GLN A 118 -3.51 -2.44 10.37
N LYS A 119 -4.74 -2.67 10.82
CA LYS A 119 -5.68 -1.60 11.11
C LYS A 119 -5.08 -0.62 12.13
N ASN A 120 -5.25 0.67 11.86
CA ASN A 120 -4.63 1.81 12.57
C ASN A 120 -3.12 2.00 12.37
N ASP A 121 -2.42 1.19 11.56
CA ASP A 121 -1.05 1.56 11.14
C ASP A 121 -1.10 2.92 10.40
N HIS A 122 -0.19 3.82 10.78
CA HIS A 122 -0.14 5.21 10.34
C HIS A 122 1.17 5.45 9.60
N ILE A 123 1.12 5.39 8.28
CA ILE A 123 2.25 5.67 7.41
C ILE A 123 2.37 7.18 7.26
N VAL A 124 3.58 7.73 7.45
CA VAL A 124 3.86 9.16 7.24
C VAL A 124 5.07 9.30 6.33
N VAL A 125 4.87 10.00 5.22
CA VAL A 125 5.92 10.41 4.30
C VAL A 125 6.05 11.93 4.40
N SER A 126 7.17 12.44 4.89
CA SER A 126 7.41 13.89 5.03
C SER A 126 8.64 14.32 4.23
N MET A 127 8.48 15.36 3.42
CA MET A 127 9.60 16.03 2.74
C MET A 127 9.89 17.37 3.42
N THR A 128 11.16 17.53 3.81
CA THR A 128 11.73 18.80 4.28
C THR A 128 12.78 19.24 3.25
N PRO A 129 12.63 20.43 2.63
CA PRO A 129 13.57 20.90 1.60
C PRO A 129 15.04 20.83 2.03
N GLY A 130 15.84 20.09 1.26
CA GLY A 130 17.27 19.88 1.50
C GLY A 130 17.62 18.77 2.51
N GLU A 131 16.65 18.21 3.24
CA GLU A 131 16.86 17.03 4.12
C GLU A 131 16.37 15.73 3.47
N GLY A 132 15.58 15.82 2.40
CA GLY A 132 14.99 14.68 1.69
C GLY A 132 13.61 14.28 2.21
N VAL A 133 13.32 12.99 2.06
CA VAL A 133 12.02 12.36 2.30
C VAL A 133 12.15 11.31 3.40
N SER A 134 11.63 11.66 4.58
CA SER A 134 11.52 10.75 5.72
C SER A 134 10.28 9.87 5.58
N ILE A 135 10.42 8.58 5.87
CA ILE A 135 9.34 7.59 5.83
C ILE A 135 9.26 6.91 7.18
N THR A 136 8.09 7.00 7.82
CA THR A 136 7.81 6.38 9.11
C THR A 136 6.53 5.55 9.05
N ILE A 137 6.42 4.53 9.90
CA ILE A 137 5.14 3.92 10.24
C ILE A 137 5.00 3.98 11.75
N ASN A 138 3.87 4.53 12.20
CA ASN A 138 3.60 4.83 13.59
C ASN A 138 4.71 5.75 14.12
N ASP A 139 5.38 5.40 15.23
CA ASP A 139 6.50 6.18 15.76
C ASP A 139 7.89 5.65 15.30
N VAL A 140 7.92 4.76 14.29
CA VAL A 140 9.15 4.10 13.82
C VAL A 140 9.61 4.73 12.49
N LEU A 141 10.78 5.37 12.51
CA LEU A 141 11.49 5.76 11.30
C LEU A 141 11.97 4.52 10.55
N LEU A 142 11.49 4.32 9.33
CA LEU A 142 11.95 3.25 8.45
C LEU A 142 13.15 3.71 7.64
N ASP A 143 13.10 4.92 7.08
CA ASP A 143 14.18 5.44 6.24
C ASP A 143 14.15 6.96 6.05
N ASN A 144 15.26 7.52 5.56
CA ASN A 144 15.31 8.84 4.93
C ASN A 144 15.97 8.75 3.54
N ILE A 145 15.22 9.10 2.50
CA ILE A 145 15.68 9.17 1.11
C ILE A 145 16.11 10.62 0.83
N ALA A 146 17.41 10.86 0.71
CA ALA A 146 18.01 12.20 0.55
C ALA A 146 17.80 12.81 -0.86
N ASP A 147 16.55 12.86 -1.33
CA ASP A 147 16.15 13.44 -2.61
C ASP A 147 14.72 14.01 -2.56
N ASP A 148 14.60 15.33 -2.47
CA ASP A 148 13.32 16.05 -2.44
C ASP A 148 12.42 15.77 -3.67
N GLN A 149 12.99 15.43 -4.83
CA GLN A 149 12.23 15.10 -6.04
C GLN A 149 11.41 13.82 -5.86
N PHE A 150 11.87 12.88 -5.03
CA PHE A 150 11.18 11.62 -4.78
C PHE A 150 9.78 11.83 -4.17
N PHE A 151 9.62 12.87 -3.33
CA PHE A 151 8.30 13.21 -2.79
C PHE A 151 7.33 13.71 -3.85
N GLN A 152 7.80 14.44 -4.88
CA GLN A 152 6.95 14.89 -5.98
C GLN A 152 6.42 13.70 -6.77
N LEU A 153 7.27 12.70 -6.99
CA LEU A 153 6.90 11.43 -7.63
C LEU A 153 5.81 10.71 -6.83
N LEU A 154 6.02 10.48 -5.54
CA LEU A 154 5.02 9.86 -4.66
C LEU A 154 3.71 10.66 -4.64
N LEU A 155 3.78 11.99 -4.43
CA LEU A 155 2.62 12.86 -4.33
C LEU A 155 1.72 12.83 -5.58
N SER A 156 2.32 12.65 -6.75
CA SER A 156 1.59 12.49 -8.01
C SER A 156 0.62 11.29 -8.04
N THR A 157 0.85 10.26 -7.22
CA THR A 157 -0.06 9.11 -7.05
C THR A 157 -1.42 9.53 -6.48
N TRP A 158 -1.43 10.48 -5.54
CA TRP A 158 -2.63 10.84 -4.78
C TRP A 158 -3.37 12.04 -5.38
N ILE A 159 -2.65 13.03 -5.91
CA ILE A 159 -3.25 14.28 -6.43
C ILE A 159 -2.89 14.59 -7.89
N GLY A 160 -2.13 13.72 -8.58
CA GLY A 160 -1.75 13.92 -9.98
C GLY A 160 -2.92 13.92 -10.97
N ARG A 161 -2.63 13.81 -12.26
CA ARG A 161 -3.64 13.76 -13.32
C ARG A 161 -4.56 12.55 -13.20
N VAL A 162 -4.04 11.46 -12.64
CA VAL A 162 -4.74 10.20 -12.46
C VAL A 162 -4.56 9.74 -11.02
N PRO A 163 -5.34 10.29 -10.08
CA PRO A 163 -5.29 9.96 -8.66
C PRO A 163 -5.89 8.57 -8.39
N LEU A 164 -6.02 8.17 -7.13
CA LEU A 164 -6.69 6.91 -6.74
C LEU A 164 -8.17 6.89 -7.15
N SER A 165 -8.91 7.95 -6.82
CA SER A 165 -10.26 8.23 -7.34
C SER A 165 -10.44 9.73 -7.56
N SER A 166 -11.49 10.10 -8.29
CA SER A 166 -11.83 11.52 -8.53
C SER A 166 -12.17 12.25 -7.22
N THR A 167 -12.92 11.62 -6.33
CA THR A 167 -13.29 12.13 -5.01
C THR A 167 -12.08 12.24 -4.08
N TYR A 168 -11.19 11.24 -4.09
CA TYR A 168 -10.00 11.21 -3.23
C TYR A 168 -9.10 12.42 -3.46
N LYS A 169 -8.84 12.77 -4.72
CA LYS A 169 -8.10 13.98 -5.08
C LYS A 169 -8.84 15.26 -4.67
N ALA A 170 -10.14 15.35 -4.97
CA ALA A 170 -10.92 16.56 -4.69
C ALA A 170 -10.95 16.91 -3.20
N ASP A 171 -11.05 15.91 -2.32
CA ASP A 171 -11.06 16.08 -0.87
C ASP A 171 -9.67 16.39 -0.26
N LEU A 172 -8.58 15.95 -0.89
CA LEU A 172 -7.21 16.33 -0.52
C LEU A 172 -6.85 17.78 -0.90
N LEU A 173 -7.60 18.39 -1.82
CA LEU A 173 -7.36 19.71 -2.41
C LEU A 173 -8.34 20.79 -1.88
N LYS A 174 -8.69 20.73 -0.59
CA LYS A 174 -9.68 21.64 0.04
C LYS A 174 -9.10 22.78 0.86
N MET A 175 -7.78 23.02 0.81
CA MET A 175 -7.12 24.11 1.55
C MET A 175 -7.49 24.17 3.05
N GLY A 176 -7.68 23.00 3.67
CA GLY A 176 -8.05 22.87 5.08
C GLY A 176 -9.55 22.85 5.38
N ASP A 177 -10.43 23.06 4.38
CA ASP A 177 -11.89 22.88 4.51
C ASP A 177 -12.27 21.39 4.52
N VAL A 178 -12.11 20.76 5.68
CA VAL A 178 -12.39 19.34 5.89
C VAL A 178 -13.57 19.21 6.85
N ALA A 179 -14.56 18.42 6.44
CA ALA A 179 -15.75 18.14 7.23
C ALA A 179 -15.38 17.60 8.63
N SER A 180 -15.97 18.18 9.67
CA SER A 180 -15.55 17.95 11.07
C SER A 180 -15.69 16.48 11.50
N ASN A 181 -16.66 15.75 10.96
CA ASN A 181 -16.83 14.32 11.19
C ASN A 181 -15.65 13.50 10.65
N LEU A 182 -15.17 13.81 9.43
CA LEU A 182 -14.03 13.14 8.82
C LEU A 182 -12.72 13.50 9.52
N ARG A 183 -12.52 14.78 9.88
CA ARG A 183 -11.37 15.22 10.69
C ARG A 183 -11.35 14.51 12.04
N ASN A 184 -12.46 14.52 12.78
CA ASN A 184 -12.56 13.80 14.06
C ASN A 184 -12.32 12.29 13.91
N ARG A 185 -12.79 11.66 12.82
CA ARG A 185 -12.54 10.23 12.55
C ARG A 185 -11.06 9.96 12.27
N TYR A 186 -10.42 10.82 11.48
CA TYR A 186 -8.98 10.77 11.21
C TYR A 186 -8.14 10.96 12.48
N ASP A 187 -8.54 11.92 13.31
CA ASP A 187 -7.89 12.26 14.57
C ASP A 187 -8.16 11.22 15.66
N ALA A 188 -9.22 10.41 15.56
CA ALA A 188 -9.45 9.28 16.47
C ALA A 188 -8.55 8.07 16.17
N ILE A 189 -8.07 7.90 14.94
CA ILE A 189 -7.18 6.78 14.59
C ILE A 189 -5.79 7.02 15.17
N ARG A 190 -5.34 6.07 15.99
CA ARG A 190 -4.05 6.06 16.69
C ARG A 190 -3.40 4.68 16.55
N PRO A 191 -2.10 4.60 16.23
CA PRO A 191 -1.34 3.36 16.28
C PRO A 191 -1.40 2.65 17.64
N ASP A 192 -1.20 1.33 17.61
CA ASP A 192 -0.92 0.54 18.81
C ASP A 192 0.59 0.62 19.13
N PRO A 193 1.02 1.15 20.30
CA PRO A 193 2.44 1.22 20.66
C PRO A 193 3.16 -0.14 20.69
N SER A 194 2.42 -1.25 20.85
CA SER A 194 3.00 -2.59 20.86
C SER A 194 3.48 -3.03 19.46
N ARG A 195 2.79 -2.58 18.40
CA ARG A 195 3.07 -2.83 16.98
C ARG A 195 4.39 -2.19 16.52
N ASN A 196 4.78 -1.07 17.14
CA ASN A 196 6.06 -0.39 16.84
C ASN A 196 7.28 -1.31 16.99
N ARG A 197 7.25 -2.28 17.91
CA ARG A 197 8.35 -3.24 18.10
C ARG A 197 8.48 -4.24 16.94
N GLU A 198 7.36 -4.65 16.35
CA GLU A 198 7.35 -5.54 15.19
C GLU A 198 7.87 -4.81 13.95
N ILE A 199 7.41 -3.58 13.73
CA ILE A 199 7.84 -2.71 12.63
C ILE A 199 9.35 -2.41 12.73
N ALA A 200 9.86 -2.10 13.93
CA ALA A 200 11.31 -1.89 14.13
C ALA A 200 12.14 -3.17 13.88
N ALA A 201 11.55 -4.35 14.08
CA ALA A 201 12.20 -5.62 13.78
C ALA A 201 12.29 -5.92 12.27
N TRP A 202 11.46 -5.30 11.42
CA TRP A 202 11.44 -5.58 9.97
C TRP A 202 12.81 -5.41 9.31
N HIS A 203 13.58 -4.37 9.66
CA HIS A 203 14.89 -4.06 9.06
C HIS A 203 16.06 -4.30 10.01
N THR A 204 15.79 -4.83 11.20
CA THR A 204 16.84 -5.34 12.08
C THR A 204 17.23 -6.74 11.56
N PRO A 205 18.51 -6.99 11.23
CA PRO A 205 18.96 -8.36 10.93
C PRO A 205 18.65 -9.24 12.13
N GLU A 206 18.04 -10.42 11.92
CA GLU A 206 17.80 -11.35 13.03
C GLU A 206 19.11 -11.55 13.81
N PRO A 207 19.11 -11.38 15.15
CA PRO A 207 20.26 -11.75 15.93
C PRO A 207 20.44 -13.26 15.75
N VAL A 208 21.54 -13.65 15.13
CA VAL A 208 21.92 -15.06 14.97
C VAL A 208 21.78 -15.76 16.31
N SER A 209 20.73 -16.59 16.43
CA SER A 209 20.36 -17.20 17.69
C SER A 209 21.44 -18.20 18.09
N SER A 210 22.36 -17.75 18.95
CA SER A 210 23.46 -18.52 19.54
C SER A 210 22.93 -19.53 20.56
N SER A 211 22.08 -20.42 20.07
CA SER A 211 21.53 -21.60 20.74
C SER A 211 22.59 -22.71 20.89
N SER A 212 23.80 -22.33 21.32
CA SER A 212 24.91 -23.25 21.55
C SER A 212 25.99 -22.65 22.47
N SER A 213 25.73 -22.66 23.79
CA SER A 213 26.75 -22.95 24.85
C SER A 213 26.30 -22.56 26.27
N SER A 214 25.42 -23.35 26.89
CA SER A 214 25.39 -23.46 28.37
C SER A 214 24.89 -24.82 28.84
N SER A 215 25.68 -25.85 28.55
CA SER A 215 25.55 -27.18 29.18
C SER A 215 26.91 -27.90 29.18
N ALA A 216 27.94 -27.25 29.76
CA ALA A 216 29.31 -27.79 29.80
C ALA A 216 30.15 -27.27 30.98
N ALA A 217 29.56 -26.96 32.15
CA ALA A 217 30.34 -26.51 33.32
C ALA A 217 29.62 -26.68 34.69
N ALA A 218 29.13 -27.88 35.05
CA ALA A 218 28.76 -28.18 36.45
C ALA A 218 28.65 -29.69 36.82
N ILE A 219 29.33 -30.60 36.12
CA ILE A 219 29.34 -32.04 36.51
C ILE A 219 30.48 -32.33 37.49
N VAL A 220 30.50 -31.69 38.66
CA VAL A 220 31.34 -32.09 39.81
C VAL A 220 30.68 -31.70 41.14
N ALA A 221 29.76 -32.52 41.65
CA ALA A 221 29.55 -32.75 43.10
C ALA A 221 28.47 -33.80 43.36
N ARG A 222 28.68 -34.66 44.38
CA ARG A 222 27.73 -35.63 44.96
C ARG A 222 27.40 -36.86 44.11
N SER A 223 28.40 -37.73 43.95
CA SER A 223 28.17 -39.17 44.02
C SER A 223 28.37 -39.64 45.47
N SER A 224 27.34 -40.24 46.07
CA SER A 224 27.46 -41.14 47.22
C SER A 224 26.25 -42.09 47.19
N ALA A 225 26.51 -43.39 47.22
CA ALA A 225 25.49 -44.45 47.36
C ALA A 225 24.87 -44.44 48.79
N ALA A 226 23.84 -45.20 49.15
CA ALA A 226 23.25 -46.45 48.60
C ALA A 226 21.74 -46.57 49.03
N PRO A 227 21.10 -47.76 49.10
CA PRO A 227 20.51 -48.52 47.99
C PRO A 227 18.98 -48.81 48.12
N LEU A 228 18.43 -49.53 47.12
CA LEU A 228 17.02 -49.98 46.96
C LEU A 228 16.53 -50.99 48.02
N PRO A 229 15.20 -51.22 48.12
CA PRO A 229 14.63 -52.45 47.54
C PRO A 229 13.32 -52.25 46.73
N PRO A 230 12.83 -53.27 45.97
CA PRO A 230 11.94 -53.06 44.82
C PRO A 230 10.47 -53.48 45.04
N ALA A 231 9.60 -53.02 44.13
CA ALA A 231 8.31 -53.64 43.84
C ALA A 231 8.18 -53.87 42.32
N ARG A 232 7.51 -54.97 41.93
CA ARG A 232 7.64 -55.61 40.61
C ARG A 232 6.29 -55.63 39.87
N VAL A 233 6.33 -55.17 38.62
CA VAL A 233 5.59 -55.63 37.41
C VAL A 233 4.16 -56.16 37.59
N GLU A 234 3.19 -55.64 36.83
CA GLU A 234 2.47 -56.46 35.82
C GLU A 234 1.62 -55.65 34.83
N LEU A 235 1.72 -56.04 33.56
CA LEU A 235 0.84 -55.68 32.45
C LEU A 235 0.14 -56.98 32.00
N PRO A 236 -1.20 -56.97 31.85
CA PRO A 236 -1.88 -57.81 30.87
C PRO A 236 -2.58 -56.89 29.84
N ALA A 237 -2.32 -56.99 28.54
CA ALA A 237 -2.48 -58.13 27.63
C ALA A 237 -3.96 -58.45 27.30
N LEU A 238 -4.41 -57.82 26.21
CA LEU A 238 -5.24 -58.35 25.12
C LEU A 238 -6.20 -59.52 25.41
N ALA A 239 -7.50 -59.27 25.25
CA ALA A 239 -8.49 -60.30 24.87
C ALA A 239 -9.44 -59.71 23.82
N ALA A 240 -9.82 -60.50 22.81
CA ALA A 240 -10.58 -60.05 21.65
C ALA A 240 -11.89 -60.86 21.46
N GLN A 241 -12.75 -60.35 20.56
CA GLN A 241 -13.86 -61.03 19.89
C GLN A 241 -15.16 -61.30 20.69
N PRO A 242 -16.31 -61.57 20.02
CA PRO A 242 -16.64 -61.37 18.59
C PRO A 242 -17.94 -60.56 18.33
N THR A 243 -18.18 -60.25 17.05
CA THR A 243 -19.49 -59.91 16.47
C THR A 243 -20.48 -61.09 16.52
N PRO A 244 -21.80 -60.82 16.44
CA PRO A 244 -22.45 -61.08 15.15
C PRO A 244 -23.49 -60.00 14.75
N ALA A 245 -23.70 -59.87 13.43
CA ALA A 245 -24.74 -59.02 12.85
C ALA A 245 -26.09 -59.75 12.74
N VAL A 246 -27.20 -59.01 12.78
CA VAL A 246 -28.51 -59.43 12.26
C VAL A 246 -29.12 -58.29 11.44
N SER A 247 -29.83 -58.66 10.37
CA SER A 247 -30.30 -57.82 9.26
C SER A 247 -31.79 -57.42 9.38
N SER A 248 -32.33 -56.77 8.33
CA SER A 248 -33.75 -56.44 8.01
C SER A 248 -34.14 -54.97 8.32
N GLN A 249 -34.35 -54.06 7.34
CA GLN A 249 -35.52 -53.91 6.42
C GLN A 249 -36.87 -53.70 7.17
N ALA A 250 -37.88 -52.92 6.77
CA ALA A 250 -38.20 -52.00 5.63
C ALA A 250 -39.59 -51.32 5.91
N SER A 251 -40.16 -50.32 5.20
CA SER A 251 -39.67 -49.22 4.33
C SER A 251 -40.87 -48.37 3.79
N SER A 252 -41.04 -47.10 4.19
CA SER A 252 -42.09 -46.16 3.70
C SER A 252 -41.49 -44.75 3.51
N ALA A 253 -41.48 -44.01 2.39
CA ALA A 253 -42.27 -43.88 1.15
C ALA A 253 -42.99 -42.50 1.06
N VAL A 254 -42.47 -41.64 0.16
CA VAL A 254 -43.13 -40.57 -0.65
C VAL A 254 -43.68 -39.26 0.00
N PRO A 255 -43.78 -38.11 -0.74
CA PRO A 255 -42.76 -37.45 -1.60
C PRO A 255 -42.78 -35.87 -1.40
N PRO A 256 -42.47 -34.92 -2.33
CA PRO A 256 -41.63 -33.73 -1.98
C PRO A 256 -42.16 -32.31 -2.34
N ALA A 257 -41.58 -31.25 -1.75
CA ALA A 257 -41.43 -29.88 -2.30
C ALA A 257 -40.78 -28.93 -1.25
N PRO A 258 -40.25 -27.75 -1.65
CA PRO A 258 -39.34 -27.43 -2.76
C PRO A 258 -37.93 -27.05 -2.21
N PRO A 259 -36.90 -26.82 -3.06
CA PRO A 259 -35.57 -26.46 -2.57
C PRO A 259 -35.56 -25.06 -1.93
N ALA A 260 -35.25 -25.00 -0.63
CA ALA A 260 -34.77 -23.76 -0.04
C ALA A 260 -33.47 -23.37 -0.75
N MET A 261 -33.42 -22.16 -1.29
CA MET A 261 -32.27 -21.66 -2.03
C MET A 261 -31.03 -21.73 -1.14
N ALA A 262 -30.09 -22.60 -1.52
CA ALA A 262 -28.72 -22.45 -1.10
C ALA A 262 -28.23 -21.12 -1.68
N VAL A 263 -28.29 -20.06 -0.87
CA VAL A 263 -27.53 -18.83 -1.12
C VAL A 263 -26.11 -19.28 -1.37
N ALA A 264 -25.64 -19.07 -2.60
CA ALA A 264 -24.27 -19.36 -2.97
C ALA A 264 -23.39 -18.63 -1.95
N SER A 265 -22.59 -19.40 -1.21
CA SER A 265 -21.56 -18.83 -0.35
C SER A 265 -20.76 -17.91 -1.24
N ALA A 266 -20.80 -16.61 -0.95
CA ALA A 266 -19.92 -15.66 -1.61
C ALA A 266 -18.52 -16.23 -1.52
N ALA A 267 -17.83 -16.30 -2.65
CA ALA A 267 -16.49 -16.85 -2.68
C ALA A 267 -15.66 -16.06 -1.67
N ALA A 268 -15.28 -16.74 -0.58
CA ALA A 268 -14.11 -16.32 0.16
C ALA A 268 -13.00 -16.32 -0.88
N VAL A 269 -12.54 -15.13 -1.24
CA VAL A 269 -11.28 -15.02 -1.95
C VAL A 269 -10.26 -15.40 -0.89
N GLU A 270 -9.90 -16.67 -0.88
CA GLU A 270 -8.72 -17.15 -0.18
C GLU A 270 -7.54 -16.39 -0.82
N GLU A 271 -7.16 -15.27 -0.21
CA GLU A 271 -5.83 -14.69 -0.37
C GLU A 271 -4.85 -15.68 0.29
N GLU A 272 -4.62 -16.82 -0.39
CA GLU A 272 -3.59 -17.79 -0.03
C GLU A 272 -2.24 -17.06 0.06
N ASP A 273 -1.41 -17.50 1.02
CA ASP A 273 -0.14 -16.89 1.39
C ASP A 273 0.83 -16.74 0.20
N ASP A 274 0.78 -15.59 -0.47
CA ASP A 274 1.66 -15.23 -1.60
C ASP A 274 2.69 -14.19 -1.13
N ASP A 275 3.45 -14.60 -0.10
CA ASP A 275 4.57 -13.90 0.55
C ASP A 275 5.93 -14.20 -0.15
N LEU A 276 5.92 -14.91 -1.28
CA LEU A 276 7.12 -15.33 -2.02
C LEU A 276 7.20 -14.72 -3.43
N GLN A 277 6.94 -13.42 -3.55
CA GLN A 277 7.46 -12.67 -4.71
C GLN A 277 8.96 -12.40 -4.54
N PRO A 278 9.76 -12.51 -5.61
CA PRO A 278 11.15 -12.04 -5.55
C PRO A 278 11.18 -10.55 -5.26
N ALA A 279 12.18 -10.09 -4.50
CA ALA A 279 12.35 -8.68 -4.18
C ALA A 279 12.33 -7.83 -5.46
N LEU A 280 11.57 -6.73 -5.45
CA LEU A 280 11.43 -5.84 -6.61
C LEU A 280 12.79 -5.23 -6.96
N THR A 281 13.40 -5.71 -8.05
CA THR A 281 14.64 -5.16 -8.61
C THR A 281 14.34 -3.94 -9.48
N THR A 282 15.32 -3.04 -9.62
CA THR A 282 15.23 -1.85 -10.49
C THR A 282 14.77 -2.20 -11.91
N GLU A 283 15.26 -3.32 -12.47
CA GLU A 283 14.86 -3.83 -13.80
C GLU A 283 13.40 -4.31 -13.81
N SER A 284 12.99 -5.15 -12.85
CA SER A 284 11.61 -5.67 -12.77
C SER A 284 10.58 -4.56 -12.54
N LEU A 285 10.94 -3.54 -11.75
CA LEU A 285 10.12 -2.38 -11.45
C LEU A 285 9.94 -1.50 -12.69
N LEU A 286 11.02 -1.15 -13.39
CA LEU A 286 10.93 -0.36 -14.63
C LEU A 286 10.16 -1.11 -15.73
N ALA A 287 10.40 -2.42 -15.88
CA ALA A 287 9.63 -3.26 -16.79
C ALA A 287 8.12 -3.23 -16.46
N ARG A 288 7.75 -3.32 -15.18
CA ARG A 288 6.37 -3.20 -14.71
C ARG A 288 5.76 -1.84 -15.06
N GLN A 289 6.48 -0.75 -14.82
CA GLN A 289 5.97 0.61 -15.08
C GLN A 289 5.78 0.88 -16.58
N PHE A 290 6.73 0.46 -17.43
CA PHE A 290 6.59 0.59 -18.88
C PHE A 290 5.45 -0.29 -19.43
N TYR A 291 5.29 -1.51 -18.92
CA TYR A 291 4.19 -2.40 -19.27
C TYR A 291 2.82 -1.77 -18.95
N VAL A 292 2.63 -1.23 -17.75
CA VAL A 292 1.43 -0.47 -17.35
C VAL A 292 1.20 0.72 -18.28
N SER A 293 2.25 1.50 -18.56
CA SER A 293 2.16 2.66 -19.46
C SER A 293 1.69 2.29 -20.86
N ASP A 294 2.18 1.18 -21.42
CA ASP A 294 1.87 0.75 -22.78
C ASP A 294 0.48 0.11 -22.90
N MET A 295 0.05 -0.67 -21.89
CA MET A 295 -1.34 -1.14 -21.81
C MET A 295 -2.31 0.04 -21.77
N LEU A 296 -2.02 1.07 -20.97
CA LEU A 296 -2.88 2.25 -20.85
C LEU A 296 -2.87 3.13 -22.10
N LYS A 297 -1.74 3.25 -22.81
CA LYS A 297 -1.73 3.86 -24.16
C LYS A 297 -2.66 3.09 -25.10
N LYS A 298 -2.61 1.75 -25.09
CA LYS A 298 -3.46 0.91 -25.95
C LYS A 298 -4.95 1.07 -25.62
N ILE A 299 -5.32 1.03 -24.34
CA ILE A 299 -6.70 1.30 -23.88
C ILE A 299 -7.14 2.70 -24.32
N ARG A 300 -6.37 3.75 -24.00
CA ARG A 300 -6.70 5.13 -24.37
C ARG A 300 -6.84 5.35 -25.88
N SER A 301 -6.02 4.68 -26.70
CA SER A 301 -6.15 4.70 -28.17
C SER A 301 -7.42 4.00 -28.68
N SER A 302 -8.00 3.12 -27.87
CA SER A 302 -9.24 2.39 -28.17
C SER A 302 -10.50 3.11 -27.65
N VAL A 303 -10.41 3.95 -26.62
CA VAL A 303 -11.56 4.68 -26.05
C VAL A 303 -12.21 5.62 -27.08
N ARG A 304 -13.52 5.52 -27.27
CA ARG A 304 -14.32 6.35 -28.19
C ARG A 304 -15.46 7.05 -27.44
N TYR A 305 -15.26 8.30 -27.03
CA TYR A 305 -16.29 9.09 -26.35
C TYR A 305 -17.65 9.06 -27.12
N PRO A 306 -18.72 8.47 -26.56
CA PRO A 306 -19.99 8.30 -27.28
C PRO A 306 -20.63 9.64 -27.65
N ARG A 307 -21.04 9.81 -28.92
CA ARG A 307 -21.66 11.07 -29.42
C ARG A 307 -22.81 11.58 -28.55
N ARG A 308 -23.70 10.69 -28.09
CA ARG A 308 -24.83 11.05 -27.20
C ARG A 308 -24.40 11.58 -25.83
N ALA A 309 -23.23 11.19 -25.34
CA ALA A 309 -22.66 11.71 -24.11
C ALA A 309 -22.01 13.09 -24.34
N GLN A 310 -21.31 13.26 -25.48
CA GLN A 310 -20.77 14.56 -25.92
C GLN A 310 -21.88 15.61 -26.14
N GLU A 311 -22.94 15.24 -26.88
CA GLU A 311 -24.13 16.07 -27.13
C GLU A 311 -24.83 16.53 -25.83
N ARG A 312 -24.61 15.80 -24.74
CA ARG A 312 -25.17 16.06 -23.40
C ARG A 312 -24.14 16.61 -22.41
N ASN A 313 -22.93 16.94 -22.86
CA ASN A 313 -21.80 17.42 -22.04
C ASN A 313 -21.53 16.51 -20.81
N GLN A 314 -21.56 15.20 -21.00
CA GLN A 314 -21.42 14.20 -19.93
C GLN A 314 -19.95 13.83 -19.70
N GLU A 315 -19.31 14.51 -18.76
CA GLU A 315 -17.93 14.23 -18.34
C GLU A 315 -17.88 13.32 -17.10
N GLY A 316 -16.79 12.55 -16.96
CA GLY A 316 -16.56 11.69 -15.80
C GLY A 316 -15.34 10.77 -15.92
N GLY A 317 -14.81 10.35 -14.77
CA GLY A 317 -13.81 9.27 -14.66
C GLY A 317 -14.47 7.91 -14.49
N VAL A 318 -13.80 6.87 -14.96
CA VAL A 318 -14.16 5.45 -14.78
C VAL A 318 -12.88 4.66 -14.52
N ARG A 319 -12.89 3.71 -13.58
CA ARG A 319 -11.76 2.83 -13.28
C ARG A 319 -12.17 1.36 -13.32
N ILE A 320 -11.44 0.56 -14.09
CA ILE A 320 -11.63 -0.88 -14.23
C ILE A 320 -10.38 -1.59 -13.69
N ALA A 321 -10.54 -2.56 -12.78
CA ALA A 321 -9.48 -3.52 -12.46
C ALA A 321 -9.48 -4.61 -13.53
N ILE A 322 -8.32 -4.90 -14.13
CA ILE A 322 -8.16 -5.87 -15.21
C ILE A 322 -7.06 -6.85 -14.80
N THR A 323 -7.36 -8.15 -14.85
CA THR A 323 -6.35 -9.21 -14.74
C THR A 323 -6.04 -9.78 -16.12
N VAL A 324 -4.76 -9.86 -16.47
CA VAL A 324 -4.25 -10.33 -17.76
C VAL A 324 -3.32 -11.53 -17.55
N ASP A 325 -3.34 -12.49 -18.49
CA ASP A 325 -2.43 -13.65 -18.50
C ASP A 325 -1.05 -13.32 -19.14
N GLN A 326 -0.13 -14.28 -19.16
CA GLN A 326 1.19 -14.11 -19.77
C GLN A 326 1.14 -13.79 -21.27
N GLN A 327 0.07 -14.19 -21.96
CA GLN A 327 -0.13 -14.04 -23.40
C GLN A 327 -0.81 -12.70 -23.77
N GLY A 328 -1.27 -11.92 -22.79
CA GLY A 328 -1.99 -10.67 -22.99
C GLY A 328 -3.52 -10.80 -23.06
N SER A 329 -4.09 -11.97 -22.79
CA SER A 329 -5.55 -12.17 -22.75
C SER A 329 -6.13 -11.75 -21.41
N ILE A 330 -7.35 -11.22 -21.43
CA ILE A 330 -8.05 -10.80 -20.20
C ILE A 330 -8.60 -12.02 -19.46
N ARG A 331 -8.14 -12.25 -18.24
CA ARG A 331 -8.64 -13.29 -17.32
C ARG A 331 -9.88 -12.82 -16.56
N SER A 332 -9.91 -11.56 -16.11
CA SER A 332 -11.05 -10.96 -15.41
C SER A 332 -11.07 -9.44 -15.56
N MET A 333 -12.26 -8.86 -15.40
CA MET A 333 -12.48 -7.41 -15.31
C MET A 333 -13.48 -7.14 -14.18
N SER A 334 -13.26 -6.09 -13.40
CA SER A 334 -14.20 -5.62 -12.37
C SER A 334 -14.16 -4.10 -12.22
N TRP A 335 -15.21 -3.50 -11.66
CA TRP A 335 -15.32 -2.06 -11.48
C TRP A 335 -14.65 -1.62 -10.18
N ILE A 336 -13.78 -0.60 -10.23
CA ILE A 336 -13.25 0.07 -9.04
C ILE A 336 -14.07 1.34 -8.76
N GLU A 337 -14.27 2.17 -9.80
CA GLU A 337 -14.99 3.43 -9.74
C GLU A 337 -15.85 3.55 -11.01
N GLU A 338 -17.17 3.64 -10.84
CA GLU A 338 -18.12 3.86 -11.94
C GLU A 338 -18.46 5.35 -12.05
N SER A 339 -18.68 5.85 -13.27
CA SER A 339 -19.27 7.17 -13.48
C SER A 339 -20.77 7.14 -13.20
N ARG A 340 -21.36 8.30 -12.88
CA ARG A 340 -22.81 8.52 -12.82
C ARG A 340 -23.55 8.37 -14.18
N TYR A 341 -22.84 7.97 -15.23
CA TYR A 341 -23.32 7.94 -16.61
C TYR A 341 -23.04 6.59 -17.26
N ASP A 342 -24.08 5.77 -17.39
CA ASP A 342 -24.02 4.41 -17.99
C ASP A 342 -23.38 4.39 -19.38
N LEU A 343 -23.52 5.46 -20.16
CA LEU A 343 -22.89 5.59 -21.49
C LEU A 343 -21.36 5.61 -21.42
N LEU A 344 -20.80 6.25 -20.39
CA LEU A 344 -19.34 6.31 -20.17
C LEU A 344 -18.84 4.98 -19.63
N ASN A 345 -19.56 4.39 -18.67
CA ASN A 345 -19.24 3.07 -18.12
C ASN A 345 -19.22 2.01 -19.23
N LYS A 346 -20.27 1.97 -20.06
CA LYS A 346 -20.35 1.04 -21.19
C LYS A 346 -19.19 1.20 -22.18
N GLU A 347 -18.85 2.42 -22.58
CA GLU A 347 -17.71 2.65 -23.48
C GLU A 347 -16.38 2.25 -22.83
N ALA A 348 -16.17 2.55 -21.55
CA ALA A 348 -14.96 2.15 -20.84
C ALA A 348 -14.76 0.62 -20.87
N TRP A 349 -15.82 -0.15 -20.63
CA TRP A 349 -15.80 -1.61 -20.69
C TRP A 349 -15.54 -2.14 -22.11
N GLU A 350 -16.20 -1.57 -23.13
CA GLU A 350 -15.99 -1.95 -24.53
C GLU A 350 -14.61 -1.55 -25.07
N ALA A 351 -14.04 -0.44 -24.58
CA ALA A 351 -12.71 0.04 -24.97
C ALA A 351 -11.60 -0.88 -24.45
N VAL A 352 -11.73 -1.39 -23.21
CA VAL A 352 -10.82 -2.41 -22.66
C VAL A 352 -10.90 -3.70 -23.47
N GLN A 353 -12.09 -4.20 -23.78
CA GLN A 353 -12.25 -5.39 -24.63
C GLN A 353 -11.66 -5.20 -26.04
N ARG A 354 -11.81 -4.02 -26.65
CA ARG A 354 -11.19 -3.71 -27.96
C ARG A 354 -9.67 -3.54 -27.91
N ALA A 355 -9.10 -3.24 -26.74
CA ALA A 355 -7.65 -3.15 -26.57
C ALA A 355 -6.98 -4.52 -26.47
N ALA A 356 -7.73 -5.58 -26.12
CA ALA A 356 -7.25 -6.95 -26.09
C ALA A 356 -6.91 -7.48 -27.51
N PRO A 357 -5.92 -8.37 -27.66
CA PRO A 357 -4.99 -8.83 -26.62
C PRO A 357 -3.98 -7.73 -26.25
N PHE A 358 -3.62 -7.63 -24.97
CA PHE A 358 -2.54 -6.76 -24.49
C PHE A 358 -1.15 -7.29 -24.92
N PRO A 359 -0.06 -6.53 -24.74
CA PRO A 359 1.28 -7.07 -24.90
C PRO A 359 1.51 -8.22 -23.91
N ALA A 360 2.32 -9.22 -24.30
CA ALA A 360 2.71 -10.30 -23.40
C ALA A 360 3.50 -9.76 -22.19
N ILE A 361 3.37 -10.41 -21.03
CA ILE A 361 4.04 -9.97 -19.79
C ILE A 361 5.58 -10.14 -19.96
N PRO A 362 6.39 -9.08 -19.75
CA PRO A 362 7.85 -9.18 -19.72
C PRO A 362 8.36 -10.25 -18.74
N SER A 363 9.24 -11.13 -19.21
CA SER A 363 9.82 -12.24 -18.42
C SER A 363 10.53 -11.78 -17.15
N SER A 364 11.03 -10.53 -17.11
CA SER A 364 11.68 -9.91 -15.96
C SER A 364 10.77 -9.70 -14.75
N MET A 365 9.44 -9.78 -14.90
CA MET A 365 8.49 -9.75 -13.79
C MET A 365 8.21 -11.13 -13.18
N ASN A 366 8.48 -12.22 -13.89
CA ASN A 366 8.26 -13.61 -13.44
C ASN A 366 6.89 -13.91 -12.78
N VAL A 367 5.80 -13.30 -13.29
CA VAL A 367 4.42 -13.52 -12.80
C VAL A 367 3.59 -14.33 -13.80
N GLN A 368 2.60 -15.08 -13.31
CA GLN A 368 1.65 -15.84 -14.14
C GLN A 368 0.43 -15.03 -14.60
N SER A 369 0.02 -14.04 -13.80
CA SER A 369 -1.00 -13.07 -14.18
C SER A 369 -0.65 -11.70 -13.64
N PHE A 370 -0.96 -10.67 -14.42
CA PHE A 370 -0.76 -9.28 -14.04
C PHE A 370 -2.11 -8.60 -13.90
N GLU A 371 -2.42 -8.13 -12.70
CA GLU A 371 -3.61 -7.31 -12.42
C GLU A 371 -3.20 -5.86 -12.26
N PHE A 372 -3.90 -4.96 -12.95
CA PHE A 372 -3.68 -3.52 -12.94
C PHE A 372 -4.98 -2.73 -13.01
N SER A 373 -4.92 -1.45 -12.63
CA SER A 373 -6.05 -0.54 -12.77
C SER A 373 -5.99 0.27 -14.08
N ALA A 374 -7.11 0.31 -14.80
CA ALA A 374 -7.30 1.09 -16.02
C ALA A 374 -8.20 2.32 -15.78
N PRO A 375 -7.61 3.48 -15.44
CA PRO A 375 -8.31 4.75 -15.35
C PRO A 375 -8.55 5.36 -16.74
N ILE A 376 -9.82 5.60 -17.04
CA ILE A 376 -10.33 6.22 -18.28
C ILE A 376 -11.10 7.48 -17.88
N THR A 377 -10.62 8.65 -18.31
CA THR A 377 -11.29 9.93 -18.07
C THR A 377 -11.92 10.44 -19.36
N PHE A 378 -13.22 10.77 -19.30
CA PHE A 378 -13.95 11.42 -20.38
C PHE A 378 -14.09 12.91 -20.07
N GLU A 379 -13.24 13.71 -20.71
CA GLU A 379 -13.24 15.18 -20.66
C GLU A 379 -13.50 15.72 -22.07
N MET A 380 -14.21 16.84 -22.17
CA MET A 380 -14.33 17.60 -23.41
C MET A 380 -13.00 18.34 -23.66
N ARG A 381 -12.49 18.27 -24.90
CA ARG A 381 -11.42 19.18 -25.32
C ARG A 381 -11.99 20.61 -25.32
N ARG A 382 -11.52 21.42 -24.38
CA ARG A 382 -11.72 22.87 -24.35
C ARG A 382 -10.84 23.57 -25.37
#